data_AF-A0A0P0D857-F1
#
_entry.id   AF-A0A0P0D857-F1
#
_cell.length_a   1.000
_cell.length_b   1.000
_cell.length_c   1.000
_cell.angle_alpha   90.00
_cell.angle_beta   90.00
_cell.angle_gamma   90.00
#
_symmetry.space_group_name_H-M   'P 1'
#
loop_
_entity.id
_entity.type
_entity.pdbx_description
1 polymer ?
#
loop_
_entity_poly.entity_id
_entity_poly.type
_entity_poly.pdbx_seq_one_letter_code
_entity_poly.pdbx_strand_id
1 'polypeptide(L)'
;MLNHATNHTQTRYPTFDQTLNITLRNINWTKKSGILIIGICLTGLFIKYAVEPFRGSWIYNYGNWLFLILFYGGIFWSLINTILLISKHKSELKKNLIWIFLSAIPFLYIGIMMTIAMTKTY
;
A
#
# COMPACT_ATOMS: atom_id res chain seq x y z
N MET A 1 -22.16 49.71 -30.46
CA MET A 1 -21.51 48.46 -30.92
C MET A 1 -20.13 48.37 -30.29
N LEU A 2 -19.95 47.52 -29.28
CA LEU A 2 -18.68 46.81 -29.08
C LEU A 2 -18.96 45.53 -28.29
N ASN A 3 -18.48 44.42 -28.83
CA ASN A 3 -18.91 43.07 -28.48
C ASN A 3 -18.42 42.61 -27.11
N HIS A 4 -19.35 41.95 -26.43
CA HIS A 4 -19.17 41.07 -25.30
C HIS A 4 -18.31 39.86 -25.71
N ALA A 5 -17.18 39.62 -25.05
CA ALA A 5 -16.45 38.36 -25.14
C ALA A 5 -16.10 37.88 -23.72
N THR A 6 -17.06 37.21 -23.09
CA THR A 6 -16.85 36.44 -21.87
C THR A 6 -16.10 35.17 -22.22
N ASN A 7 -14.83 35.09 -21.83
CA ASN A 7 -14.04 33.87 -21.83
C ASN A 7 -14.59 32.91 -20.77
N HIS A 8 -15.60 32.11 -21.15
CA HIS A 8 -15.97 30.95 -20.37
C HIS A 8 -14.90 29.88 -20.56
N THR A 9 -13.99 29.76 -19.60
CA THR A 9 -13.21 28.54 -19.38
C THR A 9 -14.18 27.42 -19.06
N GLN A 10 -14.63 26.72 -20.10
CA GLN A 10 -15.47 25.56 -20.00
C GLN A 10 -14.65 24.45 -19.35
N THR A 11 -14.75 24.34 -18.01
CA THR A 11 -14.27 23.19 -17.25
C THR A 11 -15.06 21.98 -17.74
N ARG A 12 -14.52 21.32 -18.77
CA ARG A 12 -15.09 20.13 -19.40
C ARG A 12 -15.14 19.04 -18.34
N TYR A 13 -16.35 18.75 -17.83
CA TYR A 13 -16.57 17.59 -16.97
C TYR A 13 -16.00 16.35 -17.68
N PRO A 14 -15.24 15.51 -16.98
CA PRO A 14 -14.74 14.28 -17.59
C PRO A 14 -15.93 13.46 -18.05
N THR A 15 -15.92 13.02 -19.31
CA THR A 15 -16.99 12.18 -19.84
C THR A 15 -17.06 10.86 -19.05
N PHE A 16 -18.24 10.24 -18.98
CA PHE A 16 -18.44 8.98 -18.27
C PHE A 16 -17.36 7.94 -18.65
N ASP A 17 -17.01 7.85 -19.94
CA ASP A 17 -15.91 6.99 -20.44
C ASP A 17 -14.53 7.35 -19.88
N GLN A 18 -14.19 8.64 -19.75
CA GLN A 18 -12.93 9.06 -19.12
C GLN A 18 -12.91 8.69 -17.64
N THR A 19 -14.02 8.90 -16.92
CA THR A 19 -14.10 8.52 -15.50
C THR A 19 -13.98 7.00 -15.32
N LEU A 20 -14.55 6.22 -16.23
CA LEU A 20 -14.51 4.76 -16.20
C LEU A 20 -13.08 4.24 -16.51
N ASN A 21 -12.39 4.83 -17.48
CA ASN A 21 -11.00 4.49 -17.81
C ASN A 21 -10.02 4.83 -16.68
N ILE A 22 -10.13 6.02 -16.08
CA ILE A 22 -9.30 6.41 -14.92
C ILE A 22 -9.57 5.47 -13.74
N THR A 23 -10.83 5.08 -13.56
CA THR A 23 -11.25 4.20 -12.47
C THR A 23 -10.68 2.79 -12.65
N LEU A 24 -10.85 2.19 -13.84
CA LEU A 24 -10.30 0.87 -14.19
C LEU A 24 -8.76 0.84 -14.13
N ARG A 25 -8.10 1.87 -14.66
CA ARG A 25 -6.63 1.98 -14.63
C ARG A 25 -6.11 2.01 -13.20
N ASN A 26 -6.75 2.78 -12.32
CA ASN A 26 -6.37 2.84 -10.91
C ASN A 26 -6.60 1.47 -10.22
N ILE A 27 -7.68 0.75 -10.53
CA ILE A 27 -7.97 -0.58 -9.97
C ILE A 27 -6.88 -1.61 -10.32
N ASN A 28 -6.49 -1.68 -11.59
CA ASN A 28 -5.40 -2.58 -12.01
C ASN A 28 -4.10 -2.22 -11.31
N TRP A 29 -3.85 -0.92 -11.09
CA TRP A 29 -2.71 -0.45 -10.31
C TRP A 29 -2.80 -0.84 -8.82
N THR A 30 -3.96 -0.75 -8.18
CA THR A 30 -4.15 -1.13 -6.76
C THR A 30 -4.01 -2.64 -6.52
N LYS A 31 -4.39 -3.45 -7.51
CA LYS A 31 -4.15 -4.90 -7.49
C LYS A 31 -2.66 -5.20 -7.67
N LYS A 32 -2.01 -4.56 -8.65
CA LYS A 32 -0.57 -4.71 -8.91
C LYS A 32 0.30 -4.22 -7.74
N SER A 33 -0.09 -3.15 -7.06
CA SER A 33 0.59 -2.64 -5.87
C SER A 33 0.51 -3.61 -4.70
N GLY A 34 -0.61 -4.31 -4.51
CA GLY A 34 -0.75 -5.34 -3.47
C GLY A 34 0.33 -6.43 -3.57
N ILE A 35 0.58 -6.94 -4.77
CA ILE A 35 1.66 -7.92 -5.03
C ILE A 35 3.04 -7.31 -4.75
N LEU A 36 3.24 -6.05 -5.15
CA LEU A 36 4.52 -5.36 -4.98
C LEU A 36 4.86 -5.14 -3.49
N ILE A 37 3.85 -4.87 -2.65
CA ILE A 37 4.01 -4.71 -1.20
C ILE A 37 4.47 -6.01 -0.54
N ILE A 38 3.90 -7.15 -0.96
CA ILE A 38 4.31 -8.47 -0.47
C ILE A 38 5.77 -8.73 -0.84
N GLY A 39 6.15 -8.41 -2.09
CA GLY A 39 7.54 -8.49 -2.54
C GLY A 39 8.49 -7.67 -1.66
N ILE A 40 8.17 -6.40 -1.41
CA ILE A 40 8.97 -5.53 -0.54
C ILE A 40 9.09 -6.10 0.88
N CYS A 41 7.99 -6.60 1.44
CA CYS A 41 7.99 -7.19 2.78
C CYS A 41 8.89 -8.44 2.85
N LEU A 42 8.82 -9.32 1.85
CA LEU A 42 9.67 -10.51 1.75
C LEU A 42 11.15 -10.13 1.57
N THR A 43 11.44 -9.14 0.73
CA THR A 43 12.82 -8.64 0.55
C THR A 43 13.35 -8.03 1.84
N GLY A 44 12.56 -7.27 2.58
CA GLY A 44 12.95 -6.78 3.91
C GLY A 44 13.29 -7.94 4.85
N LEU A 45 12.46 -8.98 4.89
CA LEU A 45 12.69 -10.17 5.70
C LEU A 45 13.98 -10.90 5.32
N PHE A 46 14.25 -11.02 4.02
CA PHE A 46 15.50 -11.58 3.51
C PHE A 46 16.72 -10.75 3.94
N ILE A 47 16.63 -9.43 3.85
CA ILE A 47 17.69 -8.52 4.30
C ILE A 47 17.97 -8.72 5.78
N LYS A 48 16.92 -8.80 6.62
CA LYS A 48 17.07 -9.09 8.06
C LYS A 48 17.86 -10.37 8.31
N TYR A 49 17.51 -11.46 7.61
CA TYR A 49 18.19 -12.74 7.76
C TYR A 49 19.64 -12.69 7.24
N ALA A 50 19.87 -11.99 6.12
CA ALA A 50 21.21 -11.85 5.53
C ALA A 50 22.16 -11.00 6.39
N VAL A 51 21.63 -10.03 7.14
CA VAL A 51 22.45 -9.14 7.99
C VAL A 51 22.65 -9.70 9.40
N GLU A 52 21.83 -10.66 9.83
CA GLU A 52 21.88 -11.30 11.15
C GLU A 52 23.25 -11.93 11.52
N PRO A 53 24.00 -12.55 10.59
CA PRO A 53 25.35 -13.05 10.86
C PRO A 53 26.37 -11.94 11.16
N PHE A 54 26.10 -10.71 10.75
CA PHE A 54 27.01 -9.56 10.89
C PHE A 54 26.77 -8.74 12.16
N ARG A 55 26.08 -9.32 13.16
CA ARG A 55 25.77 -8.65 14.44
C ARG A 55 27.00 -7.99 15.07
N GLY A 56 26.85 -6.73 15.47
CA GLY A 56 27.92 -5.91 16.04
C GLY A 56 28.76 -5.14 15.01
N SER A 57 28.57 -5.37 13.72
CA SER A 57 29.20 -4.59 12.65
C SER A 57 28.34 -3.40 12.20
N TRP A 58 28.96 -2.45 11.49
CA TRP A 58 28.23 -1.35 10.86
C TRP A 58 27.26 -1.84 9.77
N ILE A 59 27.60 -2.92 9.06
CA ILE A 59 26.71 -3.58 8.08
C ILE A 59 25.39 -4.01 8.73
N TYR A 60 25.45 -4.58 9.94
CA TYR A 60 24.24 -4.95 10.66
C TYR A 60 23.39 -3.73 11.02
N ASN A 61 24.01 -2.64 11.44
CA ASN A 61 23.28 -1.44 11.83
C ASN A 61 22.55 -0.83 10.61
N TYR A 62 23.25 -0.59 9.50
CA TYR A 62 22.63 -0.08 8.27
C TYR A 62 21.60 -1.04 7.69
N GLY A 63 21.89 -2.34 7.68
CA GLY A 63 20.97 -3.37 7.22
C GLY A 63 19.69 -3.44 8.04
N ASN A 64 19.80 -3.28 9.36
CA ASN A 64 18.65 -3.25 10.26
C ASN A 64 17.80 -1.98 10.08
N TRP A 65 18.43 -0.81 9.92
CA TRP A 65 17.72 0.43 9.58
C TRP A 65 16.97 0.30 8.25
N LEU A 66 17.60 -0.28 7.23
CA LEU A 66 17.00 -0.50 5.93
C LEU A 66 15.85 -1.51 5.99
N PHE A 67 16.00 -2.59 6.77
CA PHE A 67 14.89 -3.50 7.08
C PHE A 67 13.71 -2.77 7.72
N LEU A 68 13.95 -1.94 8.74
CA LEU A 68 12.89 -1.19 9.42
C LEU A 68 12.14 -0.28 8.45
N ILE A 69 12.85 0.48 7.61
CA ILE A 69 12.24 1.39 6.64
C ILE A 69 11.40 0.61 5.61
N LEU A 70 11.95 -0.46 5.03
CA LEU A 70 11.24 -1.26 4.03
C LEU A 70 10.01 -1.97 4.62
N PHE A 71 10.14 -2.49 5.84
CA PHE A 71 9.08 -3.24 6.48
C PHE A 71 7.94 -2.31 6.94
N TYR A 72 8.25 -1.26 7.73
CA TYR A 72 7.24 -0.31 8.18
C TYR A 72 6.66 0.53 7.03
N GLY A 73 7.49 0.90 6.05
CA GLY A 73 7.03 1.56 4.82
C GLY A 73 6.09 0.67 4.01
N GLY A 74 6.41 -0.62 3.87
CA GLY A 74 5.55 -1.60 3.23
C GLY A 74 4.21 -1.78 3.94
N ILE A 75 4.20 -1.81 5.27
CA ILE A 75 2.98 -1.90 6.09
C ILE A 75 2.12 -0.63 5.93
N PHE A 76 2.74 0.55 5.98
CA PHE A 76 2.02 1.80 5.78
C PHE A 76 1.40 1.88 4.37
N TRP A 77 2.15 1.45 3.35
CA TRP A 77 1.65 1.37 1.98
C TRP A 77 0.53 0.33 1.82
N SER A 78 0.60 -0.81 2.51
CA SER A 78 -0.47 -1.81 2.59
C SER A 78 -1.76 -1.23 3.16
N LEU A 79 -1.68 -0.45 4.24
CA LEU A 79 -2.86 0.17 4.86
C LEU A 79 -3.53 1.16 3.90
N ILE A 80 -2.75 2.04 3.27
CA ILE A 80 -3.28 2.98 2.26
C ILE A 80 -3.93 2.21 1.11
N ASN A 81 -3.28 1.16 0.61
CA ASN A 81 -3.79 0.34 -0.48
C ASN A 81 -5.13 -0.33 -0.11
N THR A 82 -5.22 -0.84 1.12
CA THR A 82 -6.42 -1.48 1.66
C THR A 82 -7.58 -0.49 1.81
N ILE A 83 -7.32 0.69 2.38
CA ILE A 83 -8.33 1.76 2.55
C ILE A 83 -8.83 2.24 1.17
N LEU A 84 -7.93 2.42 0.20
CA LEU A 84 -8.27 2.83 -1.16
C LEU A 84 -9.13 1.77 -1.88
N LEU A 85 -8.82 0.49 -1.68
CA LEU A 85 -9.58 -0.61 -2.29
C LEU A 85 -11.00 -0.72 -1.69
N ILE A 86 -11.12 -0.58 -0.37
CA ILE A 86 -12.40 -0.61 0.37
C ILE A 86 -13.28 0.59 0.03
N SER A 87 -12.71 1.80 0.03
CA SER A 87 -13.44 3.04 -0.27
C SER A 87 -14.07 3.01 -1.65
N LYS A 88 -13.35 2.43 -2.63
CA LYS A 88 -13.74 2.44 -4.04
C LYS A 88 -14.66 1.27 -4.46
N HIS A 89 -14.54 0.10 -3.81
CA HIS A 89 -15.32 -1.10 -4.18
C HIS A 89 -16.37 -1.49 -3.14
N LYS A 90 -16.94 -0.50 -2.43
CA LYS A 90 -17.96 -0.73 -1.40
C LYS A 90 -19.11 -1.63 -1.87
N SER A 91 -19.44 -1.61 -3.17
CA SER A 91 -20.48 -2.44 -3.80
C SER A 91 -20.02 -3.84 -4.26
N GLU A 92 -18.72 -4.11 -4.43
CA GLU A 92 -18.17 -5.40 -4.91
C GLU A 92 -17.16 -6.02 -3.92
N LEU A 93 -17.29 -5.71 -2.63
CA LEU A 93 -16.37 -6.16 -1.57
C LEU A 93 -16.18 -7.69 -1.56
N LYS A 94 -17.24 -8.48 -1.83
CA LYS A 94 -17.15 -9.95 -1.84
C LYS A 94 -16.20 -10.49 -2.93
N LYS A 95 -16.13 -9.83 -4.09
CA LYS A 95 -15.33 -10.29 -5.24
C LYS A 95 -13.85 -9.89 -5.12
N ASN A 96 -13.59 -8.75 -4.46
CA ASN A 96 -12.25 -8.25 -4.20
C ASN A 96 -11.72 -8.59 -2.78
N LEU A 97 -12.48 -9.37 -1.99
CA LEU A 97 -12.14 -9.73 -0.61
C LEU A 97 -10.77 -10.41 -0.50
N ILE A 98 -10.45 -11.29 -1.46
CA ILE A 98 -9.15 -11.98 -1.51
C ILE A 98 -7.99 -10.98 -1.64
N TRP A 99 -8.15 -9.93 -2.45
CA TRP A 99 -7.12 -8.90 -2.62
C TRP A 99 -6.97 -8.02 -1.38
N ILE A 100 -8.08 -7.76 -0.67
CA ILE A 100 -8.06 -7.04 0.61
C ILE A 100 -7.31 -7.87 1.65
N PHE A 101 -7.65 -9.15 1.80
CA PHE A 101 -6.96 -10.06 2.71
C PHE A 101 -5.48 -10.18 2.36
N LEU A 102 -5.14 -10.36 1.09
CA LEU A 102 -3.76 -10.51 0.63
C LEU A 102 -2.91 -9.27 0.93
N SER A 103 -3.49 -8.07 0.75
CA SER A 103 -2.83 -6.81 1.11
C SER A 103 -2.68 -6.66 2.63
N ALA A 104 -3.63 -7.15 3.42
CA ALA A 104 -3.65 -7.00 4.87
C ALA A 104 -2.72 -7.97 5.63
N ILE A 105 -2.19 -9.02 5.00
CA ILE A 105 -1.31 -10.02 5.64
C ILE A 105 -0.15 -9.39 6.44
N PRO A 106 0.64 -8.44 5.90
CA PRO A 106 1.77 -7.86 6.62
C PRO A 106 1.33 -7.06 7.85
N PHE A 107 0.20 -6.36 7.74
CA PHE A 107 -0.40 -5.61 8.85
C PHE A 107 -0.89 -6.55 9.96
N LEU A 108 -1.58 -7.63 9.57
CA LEU A 108 -2.08 -8.64 10.50
C LEU A 108 -0.93 -9.33 11.27
N TYR A 109 0.16 -9.64 10.57
CA TYR A 109 1.36 -10.26 11.16
C TYR A 109 1.96 -9.40 12.29
N ILE A 110 2.13 -8.09 12.06
CA ILE A 110 2.59 -7.16 13.10
C ILE A 110 1.61 -7.13 14.27
N GLY A 111 0.31 -7.01 13.99
CA GLY A 111 -0.71 -6.91 15.04
C GLY A 111 -0.70 -8.12 15.97
N ILE A 112 -0.58 -9.33 15.39
CA ILE A 112 -0.48 -10.58 16.15
C ILE A 112 0.85 -10.62 16.93
N MET A 113 1.99 -10.32 16.30
CA MET A 113 3.29 -10.31 16.98
C MET A 113 3.35 -9.31 18.15
N MET A 114 2.76 -8.12 17.98
CA MET A 114 2.69 -7.10 19.02
C MET A 114 1.78 -7.54 20.18
N THR A 115 0.64 -8.16 19.88
CA THR A 115 -0.27 -8.72 20.89
C THR A 115 0.41 -9.83 21.70
N ILE A 116 1.16 -10.70 21.04
CA ILE A 116 1.95 -11.76 21.68
C ILE A 116 3.07 -11.16 22.54
N ALA A 117 3.78 -10.15 22.03
CA ALA A 117 4.85 -9.49 22.78
C ALA A 117 4.33 -8.84 24.08
N MET A 118 3.15 -8.20 24.02
CA MET A 118 2.50 -7.60 25.19
C MET A 118 1.93 -8.63 26.18
N THR A 119 1.54 -9.82 25.71
CA THR A 119 1.06 -10.89 26.61
C THR A 119 2.20 -11.69 27.24
N LYS A 120 3.39 -11.74 26.62
CA LYS A 120 4.59 -12.37 27.19
C LYS A 120 5.35 -11.51 28.21
N THR A 121 4.94 -10.25 28.39
CA THR A 121 5.56 -9.33 29.36
C THR A 121 4.91 -9.36 30.75
N TYR A 122 4.03 -10.34 31.00
CA TYR A 122 3.43 -10.65 32.31
C TYR A 122 3.83 -12.04 32.78
#